data_AF-A0A438IMT7-F1
#
_entry.id   AF-A0A438IMT7-F1
#
_cell.length_a   1.000
_cell.length_b   1.000
_cell.length_c   1.000
_cell.angle_alpha   90.00
_cell.angle_beta   90.00
_cell.angle_gamma   90.00
#
_symmetry.space_group_name_H-M   'P 1'
#
loop_
_entity.id
_entity.type
_entity.pdbx_description
1 polymer ?
#
loop_
_entity_poly.entity_id
_entity_poly.type
_entity_poly.pdbx_seq_one_letter_code
_entity_poly.pdbx_strand_id
1 'polypeptide(L)'
;MYDILPKDPTVEATDLNYVLVKENCSCEPYTKKHFTNTTFAFGFPQAFTVTMISWSVIDFGSRPSAKKELDNALAAIKWGTDYSIKAHPQANVLYCQVGNGDADHACRERPEDMTTPRTSYKIDEQHPGSDLAGETAVAFAAASIAFSKSDPDYS
;
A
#
# COMPACT_ATOMS: atom_id res chain seq x y z
N MET A 1 -1.19 -13.18 9.32
CA MET A 1 -1.81 -11.99 8.69
C MET A 1 -1.69 -12.19 7.18
N TYR A 2 -2.24 -13.31 6.70
CA TYR A 2 -2.14 -13.77 5.32
C TYR A 2 -3.57 -14.06 4.84
N ASP A 3 -3.79 -13.84 3.55
CA ASP A 3 -4.97 -14.19 2.76
C ASP A 3 -6.26 -13.41 3.00
N ILE A 4 -6.32 -12.20 2.43
CA ILE A 4 -7.58 -11.66 1.89
C ILE A 4 -7.28 -10.88 0.60
N LEU A 5 -7.04 -11.59 -0.50
CA LEU A 5 -7.35 -11.06 -1.82
C LEU A 5 -8.57 -11.82 -2.33
N PRO A 6 -9.62 -11.15 -2.83
CA PRO A 6 -10.72 -11.82 -3.50
C PRO A 6 -10.19 -12.63 -4.69
N LYS A 7 -10.71 -13.84 -4.87
CA LYS A 7 -10.61 -14.56 -6.13
C LYS A 7 -11.34 -13.73 -7.19
N ASP A 8 -10.63 -13.46 -8.28
CA ASP A 8 -11.08 -12.80 -9.52
C ASP A 8 -11.25 -11.26 -9.46
N PRO A 9 -10.21 -10.49 -9.82
CA PRO A 9 -10.42 -9.13 -10.30
C PRO A 9 -10.85 -9.18 -11.77
N THR A 10 -12.14 -9.12 -12.05
CA THR A 10 -12.61 -8.76 -13.40
C THR A 10 -12.32 -7.28 -13.63
N VAL A 11 -11.33 -7.01 -14.47
CA VAL A 11 -11.03 -5.67 -14.99
C VAL A 11 -11.99 -5.39 -16.13
N GLU A 12 -13.09 -4.70 -15.84
CA GLU A 12 -13.86 -4.03 -16.89
C GLU A 12 -13.39 -2.58 -16.99
N ALA A 13 -12.61 -2.30 -18.04
CA ALA A 13 -12.17 -0.97 -18.38
C ALA A 13 -13.28 -0.24 -19.14
N THR A 14 -13.83 0.82 -18.54
CA THR A 14 -14.38 1.96 -19.29
C THR A 14 -13.96 3.26 -18.62
N ASP A 15 -13.80 4.28 -19.45
CA ASP A 15 -12.94 5.45 -19.24
C ASP A 15 -13.29 6.32 -18.03
N LEU A 16 -12.63 6.07 -16.88
CA LEU A 16 -12.40 6.97 -15.73
C LEU A 16 -13.10 6.66 -14.40
N ASN A 17 -13.77 5.51 -14.18
CA ASN A 17 -14.30 5.19 -12.85
C ASN A 17 -14.28 3.69 -12.52
N TYR A 18 -13.55 3.31 -11.46
CA TYR A 18 -13.71 2.01 -10.82
C TYR A 18 -14.62 2.18 -9.60
N VAL A 19 -15.84 1.67 -9.68
CA VAL A 19 -16.83 1.74 -8.61
C VAL A 19 -17.34 0.33 -8.34
N LEU A 20 -16.93 -0.26 -7.22
CA LEU A 20 -17.64 -1.36 -6.59
C LEU A 20 -18.57 -0.76 -5.54
N VAL A 21 -19.86 -0.61 -5.86
CA VAL A 21 -20.89 -0.21 -4.89
C VAL A 21 -21.75 -1.42 -4.60
N LYS A 22 -21.67 -1.90 -3.36
CA LYS A 22 -22.73 -2.70 -2.77
C LYS A 22 -23.75 -1.71 -2.21
N GLU A 23 -24.91 -1.60 -2.85
CA GLU A 23 -26.00 -0.78 -2.34
C GLU A 23 -26.48 -1.36 -0.99
N ASN A 24 -26.69 -0.44 -0.04
CA ASN A 24 -27.04 -0.63 1.38
C ASN A 24 -25.89 -1.03 2.31
N CYS A 25 -25.44 -0.08 3.14
CA CYS A 25 -25.43 -0.27 4.59
C CYS A 25 -25.22 1.04 5.38
N SER A 26 -25.77 1.02 6.58
CA SER A 26 -26.00 2.10 7.54
C SER A 26 -24.78 2.33 8.45
N CYS A 27 -24.08 3.46 8.29
CA CYS A 27 -23.24 4.00 9.35
C CYS A 27 -24.14 4.91 10.22
N GLU A 28 -24.57 4.41 11.38
CA GLU A 28 -25.34 5.22 12.33
C GLU A 28 -24.53 6.43 12.82
N PRO A 29 -25.18 7.58 13.04
CA PRO A 29 -24.49 8.76 13.51
C PRO A 29 -24.22 8.65 15.02
N TYR A 30 -22.95 8.73 15.41
CA TYR A 30 -22.39 8.93 16.76
C TYR A 30 -22.16 7.72 17.68
N THR A 31 -20.88 7.41 17.95
CA THR A 31 -20.18 7.79 19.21
C THR A 31 -18.71 7.33 19.15
N LYS A 32 -17.77 8.27 19.32
CA LYS A 32 -16.33 8.00 19.35
C LYS A 32 -15.96 7.12 20.56
N LYS A 33 -15.43 5.92 20.33
CA LYS A 33 -14.64 5.15 21.32
C LYS A 33 -13.49 4.41 20.64
N HIS A 34 -12.27 4.91 20.82
CA HIS A 34 -10.99 4.51 20.23
C HIS A 34 -10.76 3.03 19.84
N PHE A 35 -10.27 2.86 18.60
CA PHE A 35 -9.33 1.88 18.03
C PHE A 35 -9.25 2.28 16.54
N THR A 36 -8.11 2.80 16.07
CA THR A 36 -7.95 3.25 14.68
C THR A 36 -7.36 2.12 13.86
N ASN A 37 -8.18 1.14 13.46
CA ASN A 37 -7.86 0.28 12.32
C ASN A 37 -8.39 0.97 11.06
N THR A 38 -7.63 1.92 10.53
CA THR A 38 -7.94 2.56 9.25
C THR A 38 -7.67 1.56 8.14
N THR A 39 -8.53 1.51 7.14
CA THR A 39 -8.41 0.63 5.97
C THR A 39 -8.03 1.40 4.70
N PHE A 40 -7.90 2.72 4.81
CA PHE A 40 -7.35 3.54 3.73
C PHE A 40 -5.83 3.45 3.63
N ALA A 41 -5.32 3.48 2.40
CA ALA A 41 -3.90 3.31 2.12
C ALA A 41 -3.20 4.66 2.06
N PHE A 42 -2.12 4.81 2.82
CA PHE A 42 -1.24 5.98 2.80
C PHE A 42 0.12 5.64 2.19
N GLY A 43 0.43 6.23 1.04
CA GLY A 43 1.66 5.94 0.30
C GLY A 43 2.94 6.32 1.04
N PHE A 44 2.96 7.47 1.74
CA PHE A 44 4.19 7.97 2.39
C PHE A 44 4.69 7.07 3.55
N PRO A 45 3.90 6.80 4.60
CA PRO A 45 4.33 5.89 5.67
C PRO A 45 4.51 4.44 5.20
N GLN A 46 3.79 4.02 4.16
CA GLN A 46 4.02 2.71 3.54
C GLN A 46 5.39 2.64 2.88
N ALA A 47 5.75 3.62 2.05
CA ALA A 47 7.07 3.70 1.42
C ALA A 47 8.19 3.71 2.47
N PHE A 48 8.06 4.54 3.50
CA PHE A 48 8.99 4.57 4.63
C PHE A 48 9.14 3.21 5.32
N THR A 49 8.03 2.50 5.54
CA THR A 49 8.06 1.16 6.14
C THR A 49 8.84 0.18 5.25
N VAL A 50 8.60 0.20 3.94
CA VAL A 50 9.33 -0.63 2.97
C VAL A 50 10.82 -0.30 2.98
N THR A 51 11.19 0.97 3.00
CA THR A 51 12.58 1.43 3.15
C THR A 51 13.23 0.82 4.39
N MET A 52 12.58 0.94 5.55
CA MET A 52 13.14 0.47 6.82
C MET A 52 13.25 -1.06 6.93
N ILE A 53 12.27 -1.81 6.41
CA ILE A 53 12.36 -3.28 6.38
C ILE A 53 13.47 -3.71 5.41
N SER A 54 13.57 -3.07 4.24
CA SER A 54 14.63 -3.35 3.26
C SER A 54 16.02 -3.09 3.85
N TRP A 55 16.22 -1.97 4.53
CA TRP A 55 17.47 -1.67 5.22
C TRP A 55 17.80 -2.72 6.29
N SER A 56 16.82 -3.13 7.10
CA SER A 56 17.02 -4.21 8.08
C SER A 56 17.49 -5.52 7.42
N VAL A 57 16.92 -5.88 6.26
CA VAL A 57 17.36 -7.05 5.48
C VAL A 57 18.80 -6.88 4.96
N ILE A 58 19.15 -5.70 4.46
CA ILE A 58 20.50 -5.41 3.96
C ILE A 58 21.56 -5.59 5.06
N ASP A 59 21.32 -5.02 6.24
CA ASP A 59 22.30 -5.01 7.34
C ASP A 59 22.32 -6.32 8.13
N PHE A 60 21.18 -7.00 8.26
CA PHE A 60 21.03 -8.11 9.21
C PHE A 60 20.61 -9.44 8.57
N GLY A 61 20.23 -9.47 7.29
CA GLY A 61 19.69 -10.67 6.63
C GLY A 61 20.66 -11.85 6.54
N SER A 62 21.97 -11.60 6.59
CA SER A 62 22.99 -12.66 6.58
C SER A 62 23.15 -13.38 7.94
N ARG A 63 22.58 -12.83 9.02
CA ARG A 63 22.76 -13.37 10.38
C ARG A 63 22.00 -14.68 10.55
N PRO A 64 22.59 -15.72 11.18
CA PRO A 64 21.91 -17.00 11.41
C PRO A 64 20.57 -16.88 12.15
N SER A 65 20.44 -15.92 13.08
CA SER A 65 19.21 -15.65 13.83
C SER A 65 18.10 -15.03 12.97
N ALA A 66 18.45 -14.29 11.91
CA ALA A 66 17.50 -13.62 11.03
C ALA A 66 16.93 -14.58 9.97
N LYS A 67 17.63 -15.67 9.63
CA LYS A 67 17.22 -16.59 8.55
C LYS A 67 15.81 -17.16 8.66
N LYS A 68 15.25 -17.29 9.87
CA LYS A 68 13.87 -17.79 10.06
C LYS A 68 12.81 -16.78 9.65
N GLU A 69 13.12 -15.48 9.70
CA GLU A 69 12.19 -14.39 9.38
C GLU A 69 12.55 -13.64 8.10
N LEU A 70 13.69 -13.96 7.49
CA LEU A 70 14.16 -13.30 6.27
C LEU A 70 13.15 -13.42 5.12
N ASP A 71 12.59 -14.61 4.91
CA ASP A 71 11.61 -14.84 3.84
C ASP A 71 10.32 -14.05 4.07
N ASN A 72 9.87 -13.93 5.33
CA ASN A 72 8.72 -13.09 5.70
C ASN A 72 9.01 -11.61 5.46
N ALA A 73 10.23 -11.16 5.80
CA ALA A 73 10.65 -9.77 5.57
C ALA A 73 10.70 -9.46 4.07
N LEU A 74 11.28 -10.34 3.25
CA LEU A 74 11.29 -10.20 1.80
C LEU A 74 9.86 -10.21 1.23
N ALA A 75 8.99 -11.12 1.67
CA ALA A 75 7.59 -11.12 1.26
C ALA A 75 6.87 -9.80 1.59
N ALA A 76 7.12 -9.22 2.77
CA ALA A 76 6.56 -7.93 3.18
C ALA A 76 7.09 -6.76 2.33
N ILE A 77 8.40 -6.72 2.04
CA ILE A 77 9.00 -5.73 1.14
C ILE A 77 8.33 -5.84 -0.24
N LYS A 78 8.28 -7.06 -0.80
CA LYS A 78 7.69 -7.31 -2.14
C LYS A 78 6.24 -6.85 -2.21
N TRP A 79 5.44 -7.12 -1.17
CA TRP A 79 4.05 -6.69 -1.13
C TRP A 79 3.92 -5.15 -1.21
N GLY A 80 4.75 -4.44 -0.45
CA GLY A 80 4.75 -2.97 -0.46
C GLY A 80 5.27 -2.37 -1.75
N THR A 81 6.30 -2.96 -2.36
CA THR A 81 6.85 -2.50 -3.65
C THR A 81 5.95 -2.86 -4.82
N ASP A 82 5.32 -4.03 -4.85
CA ASP A 82 4.34 -4.40 -5.88
C ASP A 82 3.15 -3.42 -5.90
N TYR A 83 2.68 -2.99 -4.72
CA TYR A 83 1.69 -1.92 -4.63
C TYR A 83 2.22 -0.61 -5.20
N SER A 84 3.44 -0.20 -4.82
CA SER A 84 4.03 1.07 -5.25
C SER A 84 4.29 1.11 -6.77
N ILE A 85 4.65 -0.02 -7.38
CA ILE A 85 4.78 -0.18 -8.84
C ILE A 85 3.43 0.06 -9.51
N LYS A 86 2.34 -0.55 -8.99
CA LYS A 86 0.98 -0.31 -9.52
C LYS A 86 0.52 1.13 -9.30
N ALA A 87 0.94 1.76 -8.21
CA ALA A 87 0.65 3.15 -7.91
C ALA A 87 1.44 4.13 -8.80
N HIS A 88 2.49 3.68 -9.50
CA HIS A 88 3.27 4.45 -10.46
C HIS A 88 3.09 3.92 -11.89
N PRO A 89 1.90 4.08 -12.50
CA PRO A 89 1.58 3.43 -13.79
C PRO A 89 2.31 4.05 -14.98
N GLN A 90 2.81 5.28 -14.85
CA GLN A 90 3.51 6.02 -15.89
C GLN A 90 4.45 7.04 -15.28
N ALA A 91 5.40 7.54 -16.08
CA ALA A 91 6.31 8.61 -15.67
C ALA A 91 5.55 9.81 -15.08
N ASN A 92 6.10 10.38 -14.01
CA ASN A 92 5.59 11.56 -13.31
C ASN A 92 4.14 11.47 -12.80
N VAL A 93 3.57 10.27 -12.63
CA VAL A 93 2.27 10.06 -11.97
C VAL A 93 2.43 9.04 -10.85
N LEU A 94 2.11 9.43 -9.62
CA LEU A 94 2.17 8.54 -8.46
C LEU A 94 0.88 8.66 -7.64
N TYR A 95 0.14 7.57 -7.51
CA TYR A 95 -1.01 7.47 -6.62
C TYR A 95 -0.56 7.37 -5.17
N CYS A 96 -1.00 8.33 -4.36
CA CYS A 96 -0.49 8.56 -3.02
C CYS A 96 -1.42 8.09 -1.91
N GLN A 97 -2.72 7.98 -2.19
CA GLN A 97 -3.71 7.62 -1.19
C GLN A 97 -4.90 6.95 -1.86
N VAL A 98 -5.45 5.92 -1.21
CA VAL A 98 -6.70 5.30 -1.63
C VAL A 98 -7.71 5.43 -0.51
N GLY A 99 -8.75 6.21 -0.80
CA GLY A 99 -9.93 6.64 -0.06
C GLY A 99 -9.71 7.77 0.93
N ASN A 100 -10.81 8.15 1.59
CA ASN A 100 -10.93 9.40 2.33
C ASN A 100 -10.87 9.14 3.83
N GLY A 101 -9.92 9.77 4.52
CA GLY A 101 -9.70 9.54 5.95
C GLY A 101 -10.91 9.84 6.83
N ASP A 102 -11.67 10.90 6.54
CA ASP A 102 -12.85 11.24 7.34
C ASP A 102 -13.97 10.21 7.17
N ALA A 103 -14.24 9.79 5.92
CA ALA A 103 -15.24 8.77 5.62
C ALA A 103 -14.83 7.39 6.16
N ASP A 104 -13.57 7.01 5.99
CA ASP A 104 -13.00 5.75 6.49
C ASP A 104 -13.06 5.66 8.01
N HIS A 105 -12.78 6.78 8.70
CA HIS A 105 -12.84 6.86 10.15
C HIS A 105 -14.26 7.01 10.71
N ALA A 106 -15.24 7.38 9.88
CA ALA A 106 -16.63 7.56 10.31
C ALA A 106 -17.32 6.21 10.59
N CYS A 107 -16.86 5.13 9.97
CA CYS A 107 -17.49 3.81 10.09
C CYS A 107 -16.47 2.77 10.55
N ARG A 108 -16.82 1.99 11.58
CA ARG A 108 -15.99 0.86 12.04
C ARG A 108 -16.58 -0.44 11.54
N GLU A 109 -15.96 -0.94 10.50
CA GLU A 109 -16.32 -2.19 9.88
C GLU A 109 -15.05 -2.99 9.59
N ARG A 110 -15.24 -4.29 9.31
CA ARG A 110 -14.12 -5.09 8.82
C ARG A 110 -13.79 -4.64 7.38
N PRO A 111 -12.52 -4.61 6.95
CA PRO A 111 -12.15 -4.18 5.61
C PRO A 111 -12.90 -4.95 4.51
N GLU A 112 -13.26 -6.21 4.76
CA GLU A 112 -13.96 -7.07 3.79
C GLU A 112 -15.45 -6.73 3.63
N ASP A 113 -16.02 -6.03 4.61
CA ASP A 113 -17.43 -5.62 4.62
C ASP A 113 -17.60 -4.16 4.15
N MET A 114 -16.52 -3.48 3.81
CA MET A 114 -16.55 -2.05 3.54
C MET A 114 -17.41 -1.67 2.34
N THR A 115 -18.22 -0.64 2.55
CA THR A 115 -19.02 0.00 1.48
C THR A 115 -18.66 1.47 1.28
N THR A 116 -17.78 2.02 2.12
CA THR A 116 -17.28 3.40 2.02
C THR A 116 -16.52 3.62 0.70
N PRO A 117 -16.80 4.69 -0.08
CA PRO A 117 -16.08 4.98 -1.32
C PRO A 117 -14.55 5.06 -1.15
N ARG A 118 -13.82 4.47 -2.11
CA ARG A 118 -12.35 4.34 -2.10
C ARG A 118 -11.65 5.26 -3.11
N THR A 119 -11.92 6.56 -3.07
CA THR A 119 -11.35 7.54 -4.01
C THR A 119 -9.83 7.54 -4.02
N SER A 120 -9.21 7.39 -5.18
CA SER A 120 -7.75 7.46 -5.31
C SER A 120 -7.27 8.90 -5.53
N TYR A 121 -6.16 9.25 -4.89
CA TYR A 121 -5.48 10.54 -5.03
C TYR A 121 -4.08 10.33 -5.62
N LYS A 122 -3.61 11.28 -6.41
CA LYS A 122 -2.29 11.22 -7.06
C LYS A 122 -1.54 12.54 -6.94
N ILE A 123 -0.23 12.45 -7.08
CA ILE A 123 0.66 13.58 -7.40
C ILE A 123 1.08 13.48 -8.86
N ASP A 124 1.27 14.63 -9.49
CA ASP A 124 1.77 14.77 -10.86
C ASP A 124 2.52 16.09 -11.05
N GLU A 125 2.93 16.41 -12.28
CA GLU A 125 3.70 17.63 -12.57
C GLU A 125 2.93 18.90 -12.23
N GLN A 126 1.60 18.88 -12.29
CA GLN A 126 0.74 20.01 -11.94
C GLN A 126 0.41 20.05 -10.44
N HIS A 127 0.44 18.90 -9.76
CA HIS A 127 0.19 18.74 -8.32
C HIS A 127 1.36 17.98 -7.67
N PRO A 128 2.51 18.64 -7.45
CA PRO A 128 3.73 17.94 -7.04
C PRO A 128 3.68 17.48 -5.58
N GLY A 129 4.48 16.46 -5.27
CA GLY A 129 4.68 15.93 -3.92
C GLY A 129 6.05 15.29 -3.76
N SER A 130 7.10 16.12 -3.70
CA SER A 130 8.50 15.67 -3.70
C SER A 130 8.85 14.72 -2.55
N ASP A 131 8.31 14.96 -1.36
CA ASP A 131 8.61 14.15 -0.18
C ASP A 131 8.13 12.69 -0.39
N LEU A 132 6.90 12.53 -0.87
CA LEU A 132 6.32 11.23 -1.19
C LEU A 132 7.05 10.56 -2.36
N ALA A 133 7.27 11.29 -3.45
CA ALA A 133 7.97 10.76 -4.62
C ALA A 133 9.39 10.31 -4.24
N GLY A 134 10.09 11.11 -3.44
CA GLY A 134 11.42 10.83 -2.93
C GLY A 134 11.44 9.58 -2.07
N GLU A 135 10.56 9.47 -1.08
CA GLU A 135 10.52 8.29 -0.21
C GLU A 135 10.13 7.02 -0.96
N THR A 136 9.21 7.12 -1.93
CA THR A 136 8.84 5.98 -2.79
C THR A 136 10.02 5.53 -3.66
N ALA A 137 10.81 6.46 -4.18
CA ALA A 137 12.03 6.14 -4.93
C ALA A 137 13.10 5.51 -4.04
N VAL A 138 13.26 5.98 -2.80
CA VAL A 138 14.17 5.37 -1.80
C VAL A 138 13.71 3.95 -1.46
N ALA A 139 12.41 3.73 -1.29
CA ALA A 139 11.83 2.42 -1.04
C ALA A 139 12.15 1.43 -2.18
N PHE A 140 12.03 1.85 -3.44
CA PHE A 140 12.42 1.03 -4.59
C PHE A 140 13.92 0.73 -4.61
N ALA A 141 14.77 1.73 -4.38
CA ALA A 141 16.22 1.52 -4.35
C ALA A 141 16.65 0.58 -3.23
N ALA A 142 16.07 0.72 -2.03
CA ALA A 142 16.36 -0.15 -0.89
C ALA A 142 15.88 -1.59 -1.15
N ALA A 143 14.66 -1.75 -1.71
CA ALA A 143 14.13 -3.06 -2.06
C ALA A 143 14.98 -3.75 -3.14
N SER A 144 15.41 -3.03 -4.18
CA SER A 144 16.33 -3.52 -5.22
C SER A 144 17.58 -4.14 -4.59
N ILE A 145 18.25 -3.43 -3.69
CA ILE A 145 19.44 -3.95 -2.99
C ILE A 145 19.08 -5.19 -2.15
N ALA A 146 17.95 -5.18 -1.43
CA ALA A 146 17.51 -6.31 -0.62
C ALA A 146 17.22 -7.58 -1.45
N PHE A 147 16.70 -7.44 -2.67
CA PHE A 147 16.40 -8.55 -3.59
C PHE A 147 17.55 -8.96 -4.50
N SER A 148 18.59 -8.14 -4.66
CA SER A 148 19.70 -8.34 -5.60
C SER A 148 20.32 -9.75 -5.66
N LYS A 149 20.29 -10.53 -4.57
CA LYS A 149 20.82 -11.90 -4.52
C LYS A 149 19.76 -12.99 -4.71
N SER A 150 18.52 -12.74 -4.32
CA SER A 150 17.44 -13.73 -4.31
C SER A 150 16.54 -13.64 -5.55
N ASP A 151 16.36 -12.44 -6.08
CA ASP A 151 15.52 -12.16 -7.25
C ASP A 151 16.10 -10.98 -8.07
N PRO A 152 17.13 -11.24 -8.91
CA PRO A 152 17.78 -10.19 -9.70
C PRO A 152 16.89 -9.58 -10.80
N ASP A 153 15.85 -10.28 -11.24
CA ASP A 153 14.91 -9.76 -12.25
C ASP A 153 13.93 -8.75 -11.63
N TYR A 154 13.61 -8.91 -10.34
CA TYR A 154 12.81 -7.96 -9.58
C TYR A 154 13.60 -6.75 -9.07
N SER A 155 14.92 -6.92 -8.90
CA SER A 155 15.88 -5.90 -8.45
C SER A 155 16.11 -4.81 -9.49
#